data_AF-A0A1Z4N3J1-F1
#
_entry.id   AF-A0A1Z4N3J1-F1
#
_cell.length_a   1.000
_cell.length_b   1.000
_cell.length_c   1.000
_cell.angle_alpha   90.00
_cell.angle_beta   90.00
_cell.angle_gamma   90.00
#
_symmetry.space_group_name_H-M   'P 1'
#
loop_
_entity.id
_entity.type
_entity.pdbx_description
1 polymer ?
#
loop_
_entity_poly.entity_id
_entity_poly.type
_entity_poly.pdbx_seq_one_letter_code
_entity_poly.pdbx_strand_id
1 'polypeptide(L)'
;MLEKAFKTRAFTVICLALLLTCSWAIPQQALANSEEQPKQGIPKRRIGGGTRGQCFSSVGRLMALVPENNLGFTKKAYPNILFYLPPTSSSAMVEFVLQDENRQSVYETTFTKSSAGGIINFSLPESSSLPPLDINKKYNWYVSLICDPENRANDIVVNGWIQRVELDSNLNKQLEQTTSPLGLVALYAKAGLWQDALATLAELRATQPNDSRLAVNWTQLLKTEKLDAIAQEPFLEIQIPNSP
;
A
#
# COMPACT_ATOMS: atom_id res chain seq x y z
N MET A 1 -13.45 -74.86 6.59
CA MET A 1 -12.21 -74.31 7.14
C MET A 1 -11.13 -75.38 7.08
N LEU A 2 -10.11 -75.16 6.25
CA LEU A 2 -8.76 -75.67 6.47
C LEU A 2 -8.19 -74.91 7.72
N GLU A 3 -7.11 -75.29 8.39
CA GLU A 3 -5.89 -75.87 7.82
C GLU A 3 -5.06 -76.69 8.83
N LYS A 4 -4.43 -77.72 8.28
CA LYS A 4 -3.49 -78.64 8.91
C LYS A 4 -2.20 -77.94 9.35
N ALA A 5 -1.61 -78.42 10.45
CA ALA A 5 -0.20 -78.20 10.74
C ALA A 5 0.69 -79.07 9.84
N PHE A 6 1.83 -78.54 9.38
CA PHE A 6 3.01 -79.37 9.15
C PHE A 6 4.34 -78.64 9.38
N LYS A 7 5.35 -79.43 9.72
CA LYS A 7 6.71 -79.11 10.18
C LYS A 7 7.64 -79.32 8.95
N THR A 8 8.83 -78.76 8.76
CA THR A 8 10.09 -79.19 9.41
C THR A 8 11.31 -78.64 8.61
N ARG A 9 12.31 -78.05 9.29
CA ARG A 9 13.79 -78.03 9.05
C ARG A 9 14.46 -77.67 7.68
N ALA A 10 15.44 -76.76 7.83
CA ALA A 10 16.86 -76.82 7.38
C ALA A 10 17.27 -76.47 5.92
N PHE A 11 18.61 -76.46 5.69
CA PHE A 11 19.43 -75.95 4.56
C PHE A 11 19.69 -74.41 4.60
N THR A 12 20.85 -73.75 4.39
CA THR A 12 22.16 -73.95 3.68
C THR A 12 22.12 -73.60 2.17
N VAL A 13 23.12 -72.93 1.52
CA VAL A 13 24.54 -72.68 1.90
C VAL A 13 25.24 -71.56 1.03
N ILE A 14 26.09 -70.69 1.63
CA ILE A 14 27.33 -70.04 1.06
C ILE A 14 27.29 -69.05 -0.16
N CYS A 15 28.19 -68.04 -0.14
CA CYS A 15 28.69 -67.17 -1.26
C CYS A 15 27.68 -66.22 -1.96
N LEU A 16 28.07 -65.18 -2.74
CA LEU A 16 29.37 -64.76 -3.31
C LEU A 16 29.50 -63.21 -3.34
N ALA A 17 30.69 -62.70 -3.67
CA ALA A 17 31.12 -61.30 -3.72
C ALA A 17 30.25 -60.30 -4.53
N LEU A 18 30.39 -59.00 -4.20
CA LEU A 18 30.56 -57.90 -5.18
C LEU A 18 31.08 -56.62 -4.51
N LEU A 19 32.31 -56.21 -4.85
CA LEU A 19 32.85 -54.88 -4.53
C LEU A 19 32.24 -53.86 -5.50
N LEU A 20 31.22 -53.13 -5.04
CA LEU A 20 30.63 -52.01 -5.77
C LEU A 20 31.16 -50.69 -5.21
N THR A 21 31.83 -49.94 -6.09
CA THR A 21 32.39 -48.62 -5.79
C THR A 21 31.27 -47.61 -5.56
N CYS A 22 30.93 -47.33 -4.31
CA CYS A 22 30.17 -46.14 -3.94
C CYS A 22 31.04 -44.89 -4.17
N SER A 23 31.19 -44.47 -5.42
CA SER A 23 31.59 -43.11 -5.75
C SER A 23 30.55 -42.17 -5.17
N TRP A 24 30.90 -41.44 -4.11
CA TRP A 24 30.04 -40.41 -3.55
C TRP A 24 29.94 -39.26 -4.57
N ALA A 25 28.92 -39.33 -5.43
CA ALA A 25 28.48 -38.18 -6.20
C ALA A 25 27.96 -37.14 -5.21
N ILE A 26 28.83 -36.20 -4.83
CA ILE A 26 28.46 -35.05 -4.01
C ILE A 26 27.38 -34.31 -4.78
N PRO A 27 26.14 -34.18 -4.25
CA PRO A 27 25.13 -33.38 -4.91
C PRO A 27 25.62 -31.94 -4.94
N GLN A 28 25.84 -31.39 -6.14
CA GLN A 28 26.13 -29.97 -6.29
C GLN A 28 24.98 -29.19 -5.68
N GLN A 29 25.26 -28.49 -4.58
CA GLN A 29 24.36 -27.49 -4.05
C GLN A 29 24.31 -26.36 -5.07
N ALA A 30 23.30 -26.39 -5.94
CA ALA A 30 22.95 -25.27 -6.78
C ALA A 30 22.48 -24.14 -5.84
N LEU A 31 23.43 -23.28 -5.46
CA LEU A 31 23.09 -21.99 -4.88
C LEU A 31 22.26 -21.25 -5.91
N ALA A 32 20.97 -21.06 -5.60
CA ALA A 32 20.11 -20.25 -6.42
C ALA A 32 20.68 -18.83 -6.43
N ASN A 33 21.25 -18.43 -7.57
CA ASN A 33 21.50 -17.03 -7.84
C ASN A 33 20.13 -16.34 -7.83
N SER A 34 19.82 -15.71 -6.70
CA SER A 34 18.82 -14.66 -6.63
C SER A 34 19.30 -13.56 -7.58
N GLU A 35 18.81 -13.54 -8.82
CA GLU A 35 18.89 -12.36 -9.67
C GLU A 35 18.26 -11.20 -8.88
N GLU A 36 19.08 -10.28 -8.38
CA GLU A 36 18.58 -9.00 -7.88
C GLU A 36 17.88 -8.32 -9.04
N GLN A 37 16.54 -8.35 -9.04
CA GLN A 37 15.76 -7.58 -9.98
C GLN A 37 16.25 -6.13 -9.94
N PRO A 38 16.48 -5.49 -11.10
CA PRO A 38 17.06 -4.16 -11.15
C PRO A 38 16.19 -3.20 -10.34
N LYS A 39 16.77 -2.66 -9.27
CA LYS A 39 16.12 -1.72 -8.35
C LYS A 39 15.79 -0.44 -9.11
N GLN A 40 14.64 -0.42 -9.81
CA GLN A 40 14.05 0.80 -10.35
C GLN A 40 13.81 1.75 -9.17
N GLY A 41 14.70 2.74 -9.06
CA GLY A 41 14.79 3.62 -7.89
C GLY A 41 13.63 4.62 -7.86
N ILE A 42 12.44 4.16 -7.48
CA ILE A 42 11.28 5.01 -7.18
C ILE A 42 11.69 5.99 -6.05
N PRO A 43 11.71 7.31 -6.28
CA PRO A 43 12.02 8.28 -5.22
C PRO A 43 10.93 8.24 -4.14
N LYS A 44 11.36 8.19 -2.87
CA LYS A 44 10.46 8.04 -1.71
C LYS A 44 10.63 9.16 -0.70
N ARG A 45 9.54 9.82 -0.35
CA ARG A 45 9.42 10.72 0.81
C ARG A 45 8.09 10.48 1.52
N ARG A 46 7.90 9.26 2.06
CA ARG A 46 6.69 8.88 2.83
C ARG A 46 6.50 9.68 4.12
N ILE A 47 7.57 10.26 4.66
CA ILE A 47 7.58 11.07 5.89
C ILE A 47 8.30 12.38 5.60
N GLY A 48 7.66 13.51 5.90
CA GLY A 48 8.27 14.84 5.81
C GLY A 48 9.33 15.03 6.90
N GLY A 49 10.60 15.17 6.50
CA GLY A 49 11.76 15.29 7.39
C GLY A 49 12.39 16.68 7.47
N GLY A 50 11.65 17.75 7.14
CA GLY A 50 12.17 19.11 7.14
C GLY A 50 12.46 19.62 8.56
N THR A 51 13.75 19.80 8.89
CA THR A 51 14.21 20.43 10.14
C THR A 51 14.81 21.82 9.93
N ARG A 52 14.79 22.34 8.68
CA ARG A 52 15.18 23.70 8.32
C ARG A 52 13.93 24.55 8.20
N GLY A 53 13.79 25.54 9.08
CA GLY A 53 12.58 26.38 9.20
C GLY A 53 11.58 25.84 10.22
N GLN A 54 11.35 26.59 11.31
CA GLN A 54 10.42 26.25 12.40
C GLN A 54 8.94 26.55 12.06
N CYS A 55 8.51 26.42 10.81
CA CYS A 55 7.15 26.80 10.42
C CYS A 55 6.08 25.93 11.13
N PHE A 56 6.35 24.63 11.30
CA PHE A 56 5.44 23.69 11.94
C PHE A 56 6.12 22.97 13.11
N SER A 57 5.76 23.37 14.33
CA SER A 57 6.37 22.92 15.59
C SER A 57 6.01 21.48 15.96
N SER A 58 6.86 20.54 15.52
CA SER A 58 7.30 19.32 16.23
C SER A 58 6.33 18.29 16.84
N VAL A 59 5.00 18.42 16.76
CA VAL A 59 4.07 17.42 17.34
C VAL A 59 3.72 16.28 16.37
N GLY A 60 3.79 16.52 15.06
CA GLY A 60 3.56 15.49 14.03
C GLY A 60 4.39 15.74 12.77
N ARG A 61 4.57 14.69 11.95
CA ARG A 61 5.19 14.81 10.62
C ARG A 61 4.11 14.58 9.56
N LEU A 62 4.17 15.34 8.46
CA LEU A 62 3.39 15.04 7.26
C LEU A 62 3.72 13.62 6.79
N MET A 63 2.71 12.79 6.52
CA MET A 63 2.90 11.40 6.11
C MET A 63 2.02 11.01 4.92
N ALA A 64 2.60 10.30 3.94
CA ALA A 64 1.86 9.69 2.85
C ALA A 64 1.37 8.29 3.26
N LEU A 65 0.07 8.02 3.16
CA LEU A 65 -0.49 6.69 3.36
C LEU A 65 -0.41 5.92 2.04
N VAL A 66 0.78 5.39 1.76
CA VAL A 66 1.11 4.49 0.64
C VAL A 66 1.89 3.28 1.16
N PRO A 67 2.04 2.19 0.40
CA PRO A 67 2.85 1.04 0.81
C PRO A 67 4.34 1.36 1.01
N GLU A 68 5.10 0.49 1.69
CA GLU A 68 6.53 0.72 1.97
C GLU A 68 7.41 0.75 0.71
N ASN A 69 6.98 0.10 -0.38
CA ASN A 69 7.59 0.22 -1.70
C ASN A 69 7.36 1.62 -2.36
N ASN A 70 6.51 2.46 -1.78
CA ASN A 70 6.05 3.78 -2.27
C ASN A 70 5.14 3.74 -3.51
N LEU A 71 4.57 2.59 -3.87
CA LEU A 71 3.71 2.37 -5.03
C LEU A 71 2.41 1.67 -4.61
N GLY A 72 1.30 2.41 -4.63
CA GLY A 72 -0.04 1.87 -4.48
C GLY A 72 -0.63 1.42 -5.82
N PHE A 73 -1.32 0.28 -5.84
CA PHE A 73 -2.14 -0.16 -6.97
C PHE A 73 -3.62 0.10 -6.70
N THR A 74 -4.34 0.51 -7.74
CA THR A 74 -5.79 0.78 -7.71
C THR A 74 -6.47 0.29 -8.98
N LYS A 75 -7.74 -0.09 -8.90
CA LYS A 75 -8.62 -0.29 -10.07
C LYS A 75 -9.26 1.01 -10.59
N LYS A 76 -9.36 2.04 -9.72
CA LYS A 76 -10.18 3.23 -9.97
C LYS A 76 -9.57 4.11 -11.06
N ALA A 77 -10.43 4.68 -11.90
CA ALA A 77 -10.08 5.75 -12.83
C ALA A 77 -9.66 7.03 -12.11
N TYR A 78 -10.37 7.33 -11.01
CA TYR A 78 -10.13 8.46 -10.11
C TYR A 78 -9.98 7.91 -8.69
N PRO A 79 -8.77 7.50 -8.29
CA PRO A 79 -8.55 6.94 -6.97
C PRO A 79 -8.60 8.00 -5.86
N ASN A 80 -8.93 7.53 -4.67
CA ASN A 80 -8.72 8.26 -3.43
C ASN A 80 -7.24 8.15 -3.02
N ILE A 81 -6.65 9.27 -2.62
CA ILE A 81 -5.28 9.36 -2.11
C ILE A 81 -5.36 9.81 -0.64
N LEU A 82 -4.58 9.15 0.22
CA LEU A 82 -4.65 9.38 1.66
C LEU A 82 -3.30 9.89 2.20
N PHE A 83 -3.37 10.89 3.04
CA PHE A 83 -2.22 11.50 3.72
C PHE A 83 -2.62 12.05 5.09
N TYR A 84 -1.67 12.07 6.01
CA TYR A 84 -1.86 12.64 7.35
C TYR A 84 -1.24 14.03 7.41
N LEU A 85 -2.07 15.03 7.69
CA LEU A 85 -1.63 16.40 7.96
C LEU A 85 -1.38 16.56 9.46
N PRO A 86 -0.20 17.04 9.90
CA PRO A 86 0.07 17.25 11.31
C PRO A 86 -0.70 18.46 11.85
N PRO A 87 -0.89 18.55 13.19
CA PRO A 87 -1.40 19.76 13.82
C PRO A 87 -0.42 20.93 13.63
N THR A 88 -0.94 22.14 13.57
CA THR A 88 -0.20 23.38 13.28
C THR A 88 -0.65 24.50 14.20
N SER A 89 0.20 25.51 14.40
CA SER A 89 -0.10 26.67 15.28
C SER A 89 -1.27 27.52 14.79
N SER A 90 -1.45 27.60 13.47
CA SER A 90 -2.55 28.30 12.79
C SER A 90 -3.10 27.44 11.64
N SER A 91 -4.13 27.93 10.95
CA SER A 91 -4.47 27.44 9.62
C SER A 91 -3.26 27.50 8.68
N ALA A 92 -3.17 26.57 7.74
CA ALA A 92 -2.05 26.44 6.82
C ALA A 92 -2.56 26.05 5.42
N MET A 93 -1.86 26.50 4.38
CA MET A 93 -2.16 26.13 2.99
C MET A 93 -1.51 24.78 2.66
N VAL A 94 -2.25 23.95 1.94
CA VAL A 94 -1.82 22.65 1.44
C VAL A 94 -1.99 22.65 -0.06
N GLU A 95 -1.00 22.11 -0.75
CA GLU A 95 -0.97 21.94 -2.21
C GLU A 95 -0.90 20.45 -2.51
N PHE A 96 -1.74 20.00 -3.44
CA PHE A 96 -1.72 18.65 -3.98
C PHE A 96 -1.38 18.74 -5.47
N VAL A 97 -0.37 17.98 -5.91
CA VAL A 97 0.05 17.90 -7.31
C VAL A 97 0.10 16.43 -7.73
N LEU A 98 -0.48 16.09 -8.87
CA LEU A 98 -0.34 14.80 -9.53
C LEU A 98 0.48 14.98 -10.82
N GLN A 99 1.53 14.18 -10.98
CA GLN A 99 2.39 14.18 -12.17
C GLN A 99 2.35 12.84 -12.90
N ASP A 100 2.53 12.86 -14.22
CA ASP A 100 2.78 11.67 -15.03
C ASP A 100 4.25 11.18 -14.93
N GLU A 101 4.59 10.10 -15.63
CA GLU A 101 5.96 9.55 -15.67
C GLU A 101 6.98 10.50 -16.32
N ASN A 102 6.52 11.46 -17.14
CA ASN A 102 7.34 12.52 -17.75
C ASN A 102 7.56 13.72 -16.81
N ARG A 103 6.96 13.72 -15.61
CA ARG A 103 6.92 14.83 -14.64
C ARG A 103 6.10 16.04 -15.09
N GLN A 104 5.16 15.85 -16.02
CA GLN A 104 4.17 16.85 -16.37
C GLN A 104 3.04 16.85 -15.33
N SER A 105 2.64 18.04 -14.85
CA SER A 105 1.49 18.16 -13.95
C SER A 105 0.21 17.81 -14.72
N VAL A 106 -0.54 16.81 -14.24
CA VAL A 106 -1.82 16.37 -14.82
C VAL A 106 -3.02 16.84 -13.99
N TYR A 107 -2.80 17.19 -12.72
CA TYR A 107 -3.79 17.82 -11.86
C TYR A 107 -3.09 18.52 -10.69
N GLU A 108 -3.61 19.68 -10.31
CA GLU A 108 -3.06 20.50 -9.23
C GLU A 108 -4.20 21.25 -8.52
N THR A 109 -4.15 21.33 -7.19
CA THR A 109 -5.09 22.12 -6.40
C THR A 109 -4.48 22.58 -5.08
N THR A 110 -4.98 23.69 -4.55
CA THR A 110 -4.61 24.21 -3.24
C THR A 110 -5.84 24.36 -2.35
N PHE A 111 -5.69 24.06 -1.07
CA PHE A 111 -6.75 24.20 -0.07
C PHE A 111 -6.17 24.61 1.29
N THR A 112 -7.00 25.12 2.18
CA THR A 112 -6.58 25.55 3.52
C THR A 112 -7.05 24.53 4.56
N LYS A 113 -6.13 24.04 5.40
CA LYS A 113 -6.48 23.27 6.61
C LYS A 113 -6.61 24.20 7.82
N SER A 114 -7.42 23.80 8.80
CA SER A 114 -7.42 24.41 10.14
C SER A 114 -6.15 24.02 10.92
N SER A 115 -5.98 24.50 12.15
CA SER A 115 -4.87 24.11 13.02
C SER A 115 -4.85 22.62 13.43
N ALA A 116 -5.97 21.90 13.28
CA ALA A 116 -6.07 20.48 13.63
C ALA A 116 -5.14 19.58 12.79
N GLY A 117 -4.77 18.43 13.36
CA GLY A 117 -4.10 17.34 12.66
C GLY A 117 -5.07 16.18 12.41
N GLY A 118 -4.79 15.37 11.39
CA GLY A 118 -5.60 14.21 11.05
C GLY A 118 -5.40 13.71 9.62
N ILE A 119 -6.08 12.61 9.30
CA ILE A 119 -6.03 11.92 8.01
C ILE A 119 -7.00 12.57 7.03
N ILE A 120 -6.50 12.87 5.83
CA ILE A 120 -7.29 13.32 4.69
C ILE A 120 -7.58 12.13 3.78
N ASN A 121 -8.83 12.03 3.32
CA ASN A 121 -9.25 11.16 2.23
C ASN A 121 -9.51 12.01 0.98
N PHE A 122 -8.47 12.28 0.19
CA PHE A 122 -8.54 13.16 -0.96
C PHE A 122 -9.04 12.37 -2.18
N SER A 123 -10.25 12.67 -2.67
CA SER A 123 -10.72 12.10 -3.94
C SER A 123 -10.15 12.91 -5.11
N LEU A 124 -9.55 12.24 -6.10
CA LEU A 124 -9.31 12.89 -7.39
C LEU A 124 -10.68 13.21 -8.03
N PRO A 125 -10.90 14.42 -8.58
CA PRO A 125 -12.19 14.81 -9.13
C PRO A 125 -12.42 14.22 -10.52
N GLU A 126 -13.67 13.86 -10.82
CA GLU A 126 -14.11 13.54 -12.18
C GLU A 126 -14.43 14.84 -12.93
N SER A 127 -13.39 15.57 -13.37
CA SER A 127 -13.51 16.87 -14.01
C SER A 127 -13.00 16.89 -15.45
N SER A 128 -13.40 17.91 -16.23
CA SER A 128 -12.82 18.16 -17.56
C SER A 128 -11.34 18.53 -17.54
N SER A 129 -10.78 18.87 -16.37
CA SER A 129 -9.38 19.22 -16.17
C SER A 129 -8.48 18.04 -15.77
N LEU A 130 -9.04 16.89 -15.40
CA LEU A 130 -8.31 15.66 -15.10
C LEU A 130 -8.90 14.49 -15.88
N PRO A 131 -8.23 13.98 -16.93
CA PRO A 131 -8.66 12.73 -17.56
C PRO A 131 -8.52 11.53 -16.60
N PRO A 132 -9.25 10.43 -16.83
CA PRO A 132 -9.06 9.17 -16.11
C PRO A 132 -7.59 8.76 -16.05
N LEU A 133 -7.12 8.21 -14.94
CA LEU A 133 -5.79 7.60 -14.89
C LEU A 133 -5.74 6.43 -15.88
N ASP A 134 -4.69 6.40 -16.70
CA ASP A 134 -4.47 5.34 -17.69
C ASP A 134 -4.11 4.02 -17.00
N ILE A 135 -4.64 2.93 -17.55
CA ILE A 135 -4.27 1.58 -17.13
C ILE A 135 -2.78 1.34 -17.41
N ASN A 136 -2.10 0.76 -16.43
CA ASN A 136 -0.67 0.43 -16.41
C ASN A 136 0.31 1.61 -16.50
N LYS A 137 -0.15 2.87 -16.43
CA LYS A 137 0.73 4.03 -16.22
C LYS A 137 0.86 4.36 -14.74
N LYS A 138 2.04 4.84 -14.37
CA LYS A 138 2.34 5.34 -13.01
C LYS A 138 2.16 6.85 -12.96
N TYR A 139 1.67 7.33 -11.84
CA TYR A 139 1.57 8.75 -11.52
C TYR A 139 2.22 8.99 -10.17
N ASN A 140 2.95 10.10 -10.03
CA ASN A 140 3.60 10.51 -8.80
C ASN A 140 2.84 11.69 -8.22
N TRP A 141 2.25 11.50 -7.05
CA TRP A 141 1.54 12.56 -6.35
C TRP A 141 2.40 13.15 -5.23
N TYR A 142 2.20 14.44 -4.98
CA TYR A 142 2.87 15.20 -3.94
C TYR A 142 1.82 15.91 -3.09
N VAL A 143 2.12 16.01 -1.79
CA VAL A 143 1.42 16.90 -0.86
C VAL A 143 2.46 17.81 -0.24
N SER A 144 2.30 19.11 -0.43
CA SER A 144 3.13 20.16 0.17
C SER A 144 2.33 20.89 1.23
N LEU A 145 2.83 20.93 2.47
CA LEU A 145 2.35 21.85 3.50
C LEU A 145 3.18 23.13 3.38
N ILE A 146 2.52 24.22 2.96
CA ILE A 146 3.17 25.47 2.56
C ILE A 146 3.60 26.28 3.78
N CYS A 147 4.90 26.59 3.84
CA CYS A 147 5.48 27.34 4.94
C CYS A 147 5.45 28.86 4.71
N ASP A 148 5.81 29.27 3.50
CA ASP A 148 5.85 30.67 3.04
C ASP A 148 5.49 30.66 1.54
N PRO A 149 4.33 31.20 1.12
CA PRO A 149 3.92 31.23 -0.28
C PRO A 149 4.93 31.90 -1.22
N GLU A 150 5.66 32.91 -0.74
CA GLU A 150 6.66 33.65 -1.52
C GLU A 150 8.02 32.92 -1.53
N ASN A 151 8.28 32.05 -0.54
CA ASN A 151 9.52 31.28 -0.42
C ASN A 151 9.28 29.83 0.05
N ARG A 152 8.82 29.01 -0.89
CA ARG A 152 8.49 27.58 -0.74
C ARG A 152 9.68 26.67 -0.33
N ALA A 153 10.89 27.21 -0.13
CA ALA A 153 12.11 26.43 0.13
C ALA A 153 12.09 25.61 1.44
N ASN A 154 11.25 26.00 2.42
CA ASN A 154 11.11 25.31 3.71
C ASN A 154 9.90 24.36 3.77
N ASP A 155 9.18 24.15 2.67
CA ASP A 155 7.96 23.35 2.64
C ASP A 155 8.16 21.91 3.09
N ILE A 156 7.20 21.43 3.89
CA ILE A 156 7.15 20.02 4.25
C ILE A 156 6.38 19.31 3.14
N VAL A 157 7.11 18.61 2.28
CA VAL A 157 6.55 17.77 1.20
C VAL A 157 6.55 16.29 1.60
N VAL A 158 5.56 15.53 1.15
CA VAL A 158 5.60 14.06 1.00
C VAL A 158 5.16 13.68 -0.41
N ASN A 159 5.51 12.46 -0.85
CA ASN A 159 5.08 11.94 -2.14
C ASN A 159 4.75 10.45 -2.09
N GLY A 160 3.96 10.00 -3.05
CA GLY A 160 3.64 8.59 -3.28
C GLY A 160 3.39 8.32 -4.76
N TRP A 161 3.59 7.08 -5.18
CA TRP A 161 3.24 6.66 -6.53
C TRP A 161 1.94 5.87 -6.51
N ILE A 162 1.15 6.04 -7.57
CA ILE A 162 -0.08 5.29 -7.81
C ILE A 162 -0.08 4.78 -9.24
N GLN A 163 -0.50 3.54 -9.43
CA GLN A 163 -0.68 2.93 -10.75
C GLN A 163 -2.06 2.32 -10.83
N ARG A 164 -2.83 2.71 -11.84
CA ARG A 164 -4.08 2.03 -12.16
C ARG A 164 -3.76 0.71 -12.85
N VAL A 165 -4.38 -0.38 -12.41
CA VAL A 165 -4.20 -1.72 -12.98
C VAL A 165 -5.49 -2.25 -13.57
N GLU A 166 -5.37 -3.08 -14.59
CA GLU A 166 -6.48 -3.91 -15.08
C GLU A 166 -6.68 -5.08 -14.12
N LEU A 167 -7.94 -5.42 -13.83
CA LEU A 167 -8.26 -6.54 -12.95
C LEU A 167 -8.57 -7.80 -13.75
N ASP A 168 -8.13 -8.95 -13.26
CA ASP A 168 -8.53 -10.22 -13.85
C ASP A 168 -10.05 -10.44 -13.73
N SER A 169 -10.60 -11.17 -14.68
CA SER A 169 -12.06 -11.34 -14.80
C SER A 169 -12.67 -12.18 -13.66
N ASN A 170 -11.87 -12.94 -12.92
CA ASN A 170 -12.33 -13.69 -11.75
C ASN A 170 -12.37 -12.79 -10.50
N LEU A 171 -11.36 -11.95 -10.28
CA LEU A 171 -11.36 -10.94 -9.20
C LEU A 171 -12.50 -9.94 -9.39
N ASN A 172 -12.76 -9.47 -10.61
CA ASN A 172 -13.92 -8.60 -10.88
C ASN A 172 -15.25 -9.25 -10.44
N LYS A 173 -15.48 -10.52 -10.82
CA LYS A 173 -16.67 -11.27 -10.37
C LYS A 173 -16.74 -11.45 -8.86
N GLN A 174 -15.61 -11.71 -8.19
CA GLN A 174 -15.56 -11.81 -6.73
C GLN A 174 -15.91 -10.48 -6.05
N LEU A 175 -15.45 -9.35 -6.59
CA LEU A 175 -15.81 -8.02 -6.10
C LEU A 175 -17.30 -7.72 -6.32
N GLU A 176 -17.85 -7.99 -7.50
CA GLU A 176 -19.27 -7.80 -7.82
C GLU A 176 -20.21 -8.64 -6.94
N GLN A 177 -19.79 -9.85 -6.56
CA GLN A 177 -20.57 -10.77 -5.71
C GLN A 177 -20.44 -10.47 -4.21
N THR A 178 -19.50 -9.61 -3.80
CA THR A 178 -19.20 -9.39 -2.38
C THR A 178 -20.04 -8.24 -1.82
N THR A 179 -21.09 -8.61 -1.08
CA THR A 179 -22.01 -7.67 -0.42
C THR A 179 -21.51 -7.14 0.93
N SER A 180 -20.49 -7.76 1.52
CA SER A 180 -19.90 -7.33 2.81
C SER A 180 -18.83 -6.25 2.58
N PRO A 181 -18.95 -5.04 3.16
CA PRO A 181 -17.96 -3.98 2.96
C PRO A 181 -16.55 -4.35 3.47
N LEU A 182 -16.45 -5.03 4.61
CA LEU A 182 -15.18 -5.59 5.09
C LEU A 182 -14.68 -6.76 4.22
N GLY A 183 -15.59 -7.48 3.55
CA GLY A 183 -15.24 -8.47 2.54
C GLY A 183 -14.55 -7.83 1.32
N LEU A 184 -15.05 -6.69 0.84
CA LEU A 184 -14.44 -5.93 -0.25
C LEU A 184 -13.03 -5.44 0.14
N VAL A 185 -12.86 -4.87 1.33
CA VAL A 185 -11.54 -4.47 1.87
C VAL A 185 -10.58 -5.65 1.89
N ALA A 186 -11.02 -6.82 2.36
CA ALA A 186 -10.18 -8.03 2.41
C ALA A 186 -9.81 -8.55 1.01
N LEU A 187 -10.72 -8.50 0.03
CA LEU A 187 -10.44 -8.85 -1.36
C LEU A 187 -9.41 -7.91 -2.00
N TYR A 188 -9.59 -6.59 -1.84
CA TYR A 188 -8.64 -5.61 -2.34
C TYR A 188 -7.24 -5.80 -1.74
N ALA A 189 -7.14 -5.97 -0.42
CA ALA A 189 -5.88 -6.22 0.26
C ALA A 189 -5.21 -7.51 -0.22
N LYS A 190 -5.96 -8.61 -0.38
CA LYS A 190 -5.46 -9.89 -0.90
C LYS A 190 -4.99 -9.80 -2.36
N ALA A 191 -5.62 -8.96 -3.16
CA ALA A 191 -5.26 -8.70 -4.56
C ALA A 191 -4.08 -7.72 -4.74
N GLY A 192 -3.49 -7.20 -3.65
CA GLY A 192 -2.44 -6.18 -3.74
C GLY A 192 -2.94 -4.77 -4.06
N LEU A 193 -4.25 -4.57 -4.14
CA LEU A 193 -4.93 -3.29 -4.35
C LEU A 193 -5.03 -2.52 -3.03
N TRP A 194 -3.90 -2.35 -2.36
CA TRP A 194 -3.83 -1.76 -1.02
C TRP A 194 -4.43 -0.35 -0.97
N GLN A 195 -4.33 0.42 -2.06
CA GLN A 195 -4.93 1.76 -2.14
C GLN A 195 -6.46 1.70 -2.09
N ASP A 196 -7.08 0.76 -2.81
CA ASP A 196 -8.53 0.57 -2.80
C ASP A 196 -9.01 0.03 -1.44
N ALA A 197 -8.25 -0.91 -0.85
CA ALA A 197 -8.52 -1.42 0.50
C ALA A 197 -8.49 -0.31 1.55
N LEU A 198 -7.47 0.56 1.50
CA LEU A 198 -7.32 1.70 2.41
C LEU A 198 -8.46 2.71 2.22
N ALA A 199 -8.76 3.08 0.98
CA ALA A 199 -9.79 4.07 0.65
C ALA A 199 -11.18 3.61 1.12
N THR A 200 -11.58 2.38 0.78
CA THR A 200 -12.87 1.81 1.21
C THR A 200 -12.95 1.72 2.74
N LEU A 201 -11.85 1.35 3.42
CA LEU A 201 -11.86 1.26 4.88
C LEU A 201 -11.88 2.63 5.57
N ALA A 202 -11.27 3.66 4.99
CA ALA A 202 -11.36 5.04 5.46
C ALA A 202 -12.80 5.59 5.34
N GLU A 203 -13.45 5.36 4.20
CA GLU A 203 -14.84 5.76 3.95
C GLU A 203 -15.82 5.07 4.93
N LEU A 204 -15.64 3.77 5.16
CA LEU A 204 -16.40 3.04 6.19
C LEU A 204 -16.16 3.62 7.58
N ARG A 205 -14.93 3.98 7.95
CA ARG A 205 -14.64 4.61 9.25
C ARG A 205 -15.22 6.02 9.40
N ALA A 206 -15.24 6.81 8.33
CA ALA A 206 -15.85 8.14 8.34
C ALA A 206 -17.38 8.05 8.52
N THR A 207 -18.03 7.11 7.83
CA THR A 207 -19.50 6.92 7.89
C THR A 207 -19.97 6.15 9.12
N GLN A 208 -19.13 5.30 9.71
CA GLN A 208 -19.47 4.45 10.87
C GLN A 208 -18.38 4.56 11.97
N PRO A 209 -18.15 5.75 12.55
CA PRO A 209 -17.01 6.00 13.45
C PRO A 209 -17.02 5.16 14.74
N ASN A 210 -18.19 4.65 15.14
CA ASN A 210 -18.38 3.86 16.36
C ASN A 210 -18.23 2.33 16.17
N ASP A 211 -18.03 1.82 14.94
CA ASP A 211 -17.79 0.39 14.73
C ASP A 211 -16.33 0.01 15.05
N SER A 212 -16.13 -0.61 16.20
CA SER A 212 -14.82 -1.06 16.67
C SER A 212 -14.12 -2.06 15.74
N ARG A 213 -14.88 -2.82 14.93
CA ARG A 213 -14.31 -3.74 13.93
C ARG A 213 -13.61 -2.98 12.82
N LEU A 214 -14.17 -1.85 12.39
CA LEU A 214 -13.54 -0.98 11.39
C LEU A 214 -12.25 -0.35 11.95
N ALA A 215 -12.26 0.07 13.22
CA ALA A 215 -11.08 0.61 13.89
C ALA A 215 -9.94 -0.43 14.03
N VAL A 216 -10.27 -1.69 14.36
CA VAL A 216 -9.30 -2.80 14.41
C VAL A 216 -8.75 -3.11 13.02
N ASN A 217 -9.60 -3.25 12.00
CA ASN A 217 -9.15 -3.52 10.63
C ASN A 217 -8.26 -2.38 10.10
N TRP A 218 -8.59 -1.12 10.39
CA TRP A 218 -7.81 0.04 9.98
C TRP A 218 -6.41 0.02 10.60
N THR A 219 -6.34 -0.21 11.91
CA THR A 219 -5.06 -0.32 12.62
C THR A 219 -4.21 -1.47 12.05
N GLN A 220 -4.84 -2.61 11.74
CA GLN A 220 -4.14 -3.75 11.16
C GLN A 220 -3.66 -3.49 9.72
N LEU A 221 -4.45 -2.82 8.87
CA LEU A 221 -4.10 -2.49 7.49
C LEU A 221 -2.95 -1.46 7.43
N LEU A 222 -2.99 -0.43 8.29
CA LEU A 222 -1.88 0.52 8.40
C LEU A 222 -0.60 -0.15 8.91
N LYS A 223 -0.72 -1.12 9.83
CA LYS A 223 0.42 -1.86 10.38
C LYS A 223 1.18 -2.69 9.34
N THR A 224 0.53 -3.16 8.27
CA THR A 224 1.26 -3.90 7.19
C THR A 224 2.30 -3.02 6.52
N GLU A 225 2.03 -1.72 6.41
CA GLU A 225 2.91 -0.72 5.77
C GLU A 225 3.66 0.18 6.76
N LYS A 226 3.67 -0.18 8.06
CA LYS A 226 4.32 0.56 9.15
C LYS A 226 3.76 1.99 9.33
N LEU A 227 2.46 2.15 9.18
CA LEU A 227 1.70 3.40 9.34
C LEU A 227 0.85 3.42 10.63
N ASP A 228 0.99 2.43 11.51
CA ASP A 228 0.16 2.27 12.71
C ASP A 228 0.29 3.43 13.72
N ALA A 229 1.38 4.21 13.66
CA ALA A 229 1.59 5.41 14.47
C ALA A 229 0.50 6.49 14.31
N ILE A 230 -0.24 6.50 13.18
CA ILE A 230 -1.35 7.44 12.92
C ILE A 230 -2.73 6.74 12.93
N ALA A 231 -2.83 5.49 13.37
CA ALA A 231 -4.08 4.71 13.27
C ALA A 231 -5.24 5.22 14.13
N GLN A 232 -4.95 6.05 15.14
CA GLN A 232 -5.92 6.67 16.05
C GLN A 232 -6.15 8.17 15.76
N GLU A 233 -5.46 8.73 14.76
CA GLU A 233 -5.69 10.12 14.35
C GLU A 233 -7.10 10.26 13.74
N PRO A 234 -7.77 11.41 13.92
CA PRO A 234 -9.10 11.64 13.35
C PRO A 234 -9.02 11.77 11.83
N PHE A 235 -10.13 11.50 11.14
CA PHE A 235 -10.31 12.00 9.78
C PHE A 235 -10.69 13.48 9.82
N LEU A 236 -10.12 14.30 8.94
CA LEU A 236 -10.53 15.70 8.78
C LEU A 236 -11.32 15.86 7.48
N GLU A 237 -12.47 16.52 7.58
CA GLU A 237 -13.18 17.05 6.42
C GLU A 237 -12.51 18.35 5.96
N ILE A 238 -12.16 18.41 4.67
CA ILE A 238 -11.61 19.61 4.03
C ILE A 238 -12.47 19.99 2.84
N GLN A 239 -12.70 21.28 2.68
CA GLN A 239 -13.37 21.82 1.50
C GLN A 239 -12.31 22.04 0.41
N ILE A 240 -12.29 21.15 -0.58
CA ILE A 240 -11.39 21.23 -1.73
C ILE A 240 -12.08 22.09 -2.81
N PRO A 241 -11.49 23.22 -3.24
CA PRO A 241 -12.06 24.03 -4.30
C PRO A 241 -12.27 23.21 -5.58
N ASN A 242 -13.46 23.30 -6.17
CA ASN A 242 -13.88 22.55 -7.36
C ASN A 242 -13.95 21.02 -7.18
N SER A 243 -14.09 20.51 -5.95
CA SER A 243 -14.76 19.21 -5.77
C SER A 243 -16.22 19.32 -6.25
N PRO A 244 -16.75 18.31 -6.96
CA PRO A 244 -18.21 18.16 -7.09
C PRO A 244 -18.86 17.85 -5.73
#